data_AF-T0Y9K6-F1
#
_entry.id   AF-T0Y9K6-F1
#
_cell.length_a   1.000
_cell.length_b   1.000
_cell.length_c   1.000
_cell.angle_alpha   90.00
_cell.angle_beta   90.00
_cell.angle_gamma   90.00
#
_symmetry.space_group_name_H-M   'P 1'
#
loop_
_entity.id
_entity.type
_entity.pdbx_description
1 polymer ?
#
loop_
_entity_poly.entity_id
_entity_poly.type
_entity_poly.pdbx_seq_one_letter_code
_entity_poly.pdbx_strand_id
1 'polypeptide(L)'
;MNLSEFILANMERLLEEWEQFAATLVPEAQRADSAMLRDHGKLMLKAIAADMTRPESADQQAEKSKGHDSVPDKDTAATTHGVDR
;
A
#
# COMPACT_ATOMS: atom_id res chain seq x y z
N MET A 1 6.62 16.04 -10.16
CA MET A 1 6.60 14.86 -9.28
C MET A 1 5.14 14.51 -9.02
N ASN A 2 4.68 13.38 -9.54
CA ASN A 2 3.35 12.83 -9.23
C ASN A 2 3.38 12.00 -7.93
N LEU A 3 2.23 11.52 -7.46
CA LEU A 3 2.13 10.79 -6.19
C LEU A 3 2.90 9.46 -6.20
N SER A 4 2.90 8.71 -7.31
CA SER A 4 3.67 7.47 -7.45
C SER A 4 5.17 7.73 -7.32
N GLU A 5 5.67 8.76 -8.02
CA GLU A 5 7.07 9.20 -7.91
C GLU A 5 7.42 9.64 -6.49
N PHE A 6 6.52 10.36 -5.82
CA PHE A 6 6.71 10.75 -4.42
C PHE A 6 6.82 9.53 -3.49
N ILE A 7 5.94 8.53 -3.64
CA ILE A 7 5.96 7.30 -2.84
C ILE A 7 7.29 6.57 -3.01
N LEU A 8 7.73 6.38 -4.26
CA LEU A 8 8.97 5.67 -4.56
C LEU A 8 10.21 6.42 -4.06
N ALA A 9 10.23 7.76 -4.19
CA ALA A 9 11.35 8.60 -3.74
C ALA A 9 11.46 8.70 -2.20
N ASN A 10 10.35 8.51 -1.47
CA ASN A 10 10.30 8.69 -0.02
C ASN A 10 10.02 7.38 0.74
N MET A 11 10.27 6.23 0.10
CA MET A 11 9.93 4.89 0.61
C MET A 11 10.33 4.67 2.07
N GLU A 12 11.60 4.90 2.42
CA GLU A 12 12.10 4.59 3.77
C GLU A 12 11.48 5.49 4.84
N ARG A 13 11.26 6.78 4.52
CA ARG A 13 10.60 7.74 5.40
C ARG A 13 9.14 7.36 5.61
N LEU A 14 8.42 7.00 4.54
CA LEU A 14 7.02 6.58 4.64
C LEU A 14 6.88 5.32 5.50
N LEU A 15 7.79 4.35 5.37
CA LEU A 15 7.79 3.13 6.17
C LEU A 15 8.10 3.40 7.64
N GLU A 16 9.05 4.30 7.93
CA GLU A 16 9.37 4.73 9.29
C GLU A 16 8.19 5.42 9.99
N GLU A 17 7.58 6.40 9.33
CA GLU A 17 6.42 7.11 9.89
C GLU A 17 5.24 6.16 10.11
N TRP A 18 4.99 5.24 9.16
CA TRP A 18 3.94 4.23 9.28
C TRP A 18 4.19 3.25 10.43
N GLU A 19 5.42 2.77 10.59
CA GLU A 19 5.82 1.87 11.67
C GLU A 19 5.70 2.54 13.04
N GLN A 20 6.19 3.78 13.17
CA GLN A 20 6.05 4.57 14.40
C GLN A 20 4.58 4.75 14.77
N PHE A 21 3.72 5.04 13.80
CA PHE A 21 2.29 5.12 14.01
C PHE A 21 1.69 3.77 14.44
N ALA A 22 2.02 2.68 13.75
CA ALA A 22 1.53 1.34 14.10
C ALA A 22 1.92 0.93 15.53
N ALA A 23 3.12 1.30 15.97
CA ALA A 23 3.59 1.07 17.34
C ALA A 23 2.77 1.81 18.42
N THR A 24 2.02 2.86 18.06
CA THR A 24 1.09 3.55 18.97
C THR A 24 -0.22 2.80 19.17
N LEU A 25 -0.58 1.91 18.24
CA LEU A 25 -1.85 1.18 18.25
C LEU A 25 -1.77 -0.17 18.96
N VAL A 26 -0.55 -0.74 19.07
CA VAL A 26 -0.34 -2.10 19.57
C VAL A 26 0.61 -2.08 20.78
N PRO A 27 0.24 -2.71 21.92
CA PRO A 27 1.14 -2.87 23.06
C PRO A 27 2.46 -3.53 22.65
N GLU A 28 3.57 -3.14 23.28
CA GLU A 28 4.92 -3.60 22.89
C GLU A 28 5.05 -5.12 22.80
N ALA A 29 4.46 -5.87 23.75
CA ALA A 29 4.48 -7.33 23.78
C ALA A 29 3.73 -8.02 22.61
N GLN A 30 2.93 -7.28 21.85
CA GLN A 30 2.15 -7.78 20.71
C GLN A 30 2.61 -7.18 19.38
N ARG A 31 3.65 -6.34 19.39
CA ARG A 31 4.19 -5.76 18.15
C ARG A 31 4.80 -6.86 17.30
N ALA A 32 4.46 -6.84 16.02
CA ALA A 32 5.12 -7.66 15.03
C ALA A 32 6.59 -7.22 14.87
N ASP A 33 7.41 -8.11 14.32
CA ASP A 33 8.80 -7.81 14.01
C ASP A 33 8.92 -6.62 13.04
N SER A 34 9.78 -5.67 13.39
CA SER A 34 10.00 -4.41 12.66
C SER A 34 10.41 -4.67 11.20
N ALA A 35 11.37 -5.59 10.98
CA ALA A 35 11.84 -5.89 9.64
C ALA A 35 10.73 -6.51 8.79
N MET A 36 9.97 -7.45 9.37
CA MET A 36 8.81 -8.05 8.70
C MET A 36 7.74 -7.02 8.33
N LEU A 37 7.40 -6.09 9.24
CA LEU A 37 6.42 -5.02 8.98
C LEU A 37 6.89 -4.11 7.84
N ARG A 38 8.14 -3.66 7.88
CA ARG A 38 8.71 -2.76 6.86
C ARG A 38 8.81 -3.42 5.50
N ASP A 39 9.23 -4.68 5.43
CA ASP A 39 9.31 -5.44 4.18
C ASP A 39 7.93 -5.59 3.54
N HIS A 40 6.92 -5.94 4.34
CA HIS A 40 5.55 -6.06 3.84
C HIS A 40 4.99 -4.69 3.41
N GLY A 41 5.18 -3.65 4.23
CA GLY A 41 4.79 -2.27 3.89
C GLY A 41 5.41 -1.79 2.58
N LYS A 42 6.67 -2.14 2.32
CA LYS A 42 7.38 -1.80 1.08
C LYS A 42 6.75 -2.46 -0.14
N LEU A 43 6.31 -3.72 -0.02
CA LEU A 43 5.60 -4.42 -1.07
C LEU A 43 4.25 -3.75 -1.37
N MET A 44 3.51 -3.35 -0.32
CA MET A 44 2.25 -2.62 -0.48
C MET A 44 2.44 -1.29 -1.21
N LEU A 45 3.37 -0.45 -0.74
CA LEU A 45 3.63 0.87 -1.33
C LEU A 45 4.09 0.77 -2.78
N LYS A 46 4.90 -0.24 -3.13
CA LYS A 46 5.29 -0.52 -4.52
C LYS A 46 4.10 -0.94 -5.38
N ALA A 47 3.24 -1.80 -4.87
CA ALA A 47 2.05 -2.23 -5.59
C ALA A 47 1.10 -1.05 -5.86
N ILE A 48 0.87 -0.20 -4.86
CA ILE A 48 0.06 1.02 -4.97
C ILE A 48 0.69 1.99 -5.98
N ALA A 49 1.99 2.27 -5.87
CA ALA A 49 2.68 3.19 -6.78
C ALA A 49 2.64 2.68 -8.22
N ALA A 50 2.78 1.37 -8.45
CA ALA A 50 2.67 0.77 -9.78
C ALA A 50 1.24 0.89 -10.33
N ASP A 51 0.22 0.59 -9.54
CA ASP A 51 -1.19 0.68 -9.93
C ASP A 51 -1.59 2.12 -10.29
N MET A 52 -1.06 3.13 -9.58
CA MET A 52 -1.26 4.56 -9.91
C MET A 52 -0.70 4.97 -11.29
N THR A 53 0.22 4.19 -11.86
CA THR A 53 0.81 4.47 -13.18
C THR A 53 0.17 3.65 -14.30
N ARG A 54 -0.77 2.76 -13.96
CA ARG A 54 -1.45 1.91 -14.93
C ARG A 54 -2.36 2.77 -15.81
N PRO A 55 -2.25 2.69 -17.14
CA PRO A 55 -3.20 3.35 -18.03
C PRO A 55 -4.62 2.82 -17.80
N GLU A 56 -5.57 3.73 -17.67
CA GLU A 56 -7.00 3.44 -17.49
C GLU A 56 -7.85 4.32 -18.41
N SER A 57 -8.97 3.78 -18.90
CA SER A 57 -10.00 4.57 -19.57
C SER A 57 -10.83 5.36 -18.56
N ALA A 58 -11.60 6.35 -19.03
CA ALA A 58 -12.51 7.11 -18.17
C ALA A 58 -13.53 6.21 -17.45
N ASP A 59 -14.03 5.17 -18.13
CA ASP A 59 -14.96 4.20 -17.55
C ASP A 59 -14.27 3.34 -16.49
N GLN A 60 -13.04 2.88 -16.73
CA GLN A 60 -12.25 2.12 -15.75
C GLN A 60 -11.97 2.96 -14.51
N GLN A 61 -11.56 4.21 -14.69
CA GLN A 61 -11.32 5.15 -13.59
C GLN A 61 -12.61 5.41 -12.78
N ALA A 62 -13.74 5.59 -13.47
CA ALA A 62 -15.03 5.81 -12.83
C ALA A 62 -15.47 4.60 -11.98
N GLU A 63 -15.35 3.38 -12.49
CA GLU A 63 -15.72 2.17 -11.74
C GLU A 63 -14.73 1.90 -10.60
N LYS A 64 -13.44 2.11 -10.81
CA LYS A 64 -12.41 2.00 -9.76
C LYS A 64 -12.67 2.96 -8.60
N SER A 65 -13.07 4.21 -8.87
CA SER A 65 -13.39 5.20 -7.83
C SER A 65 -14.61 4.83 -6.98
N LYS A 66 -15.50 3.97 -7.51
CA LYS A 66 -16.67 3.43 -6.79
C LYS A 66 -16.36 2.12 -6.07
N GLY A 67 -15.13 1.61 -6.18
CA GLY A 67 -14.74 0.30 -5.64
C GLY A 67 -15.22 -0.89 -6.47
N HIS A 68 -15.65 -0.67 -7.70
CA HIS A 68 -16.06 -1.73 -8.64
C HIS A 68 -14.93 -2.16 -9.58
N ASP A 69 -13.67 -1.88 -9.22
CA ASP A 69 -12.55 -2.30 -10.05
C ASP A 69 -12.58 -3.81 -10.21
N SER A 70 -12.23 -4.28 -11.41
CA SER A 70 -12.04 -5.71 -11.62
C SER A 70 -10.87 -6.11 -10.73
N VAL A 71 -11.10 -7.00 -9.77
CA VAL A 71 -10.09 -7.51 -8.83
C VAL A 71 -8.78 -7.68 -9.59
N PRO A 72 -7.68 -7.04 -9.14
CA PRO A 72 -6.44 -7.08 -9.89
C PRO A 72 -6.03 -8.54 -10.06
N ASP A 73 -5.60 -8.90 -11.26
CA ASP A 73 -5.22 -10.25 -11.71
C ASP A 73 -4.02 -10.85 -10.94
N LYS A 74 -3.58 -10.20 -9.86
CA LYS A 74 -2.42 -10.55 -9.04
C LYS A 74 -2.67 -10.29 -7.56
N ASP A 75 -2.43 -11.32 -6.75
CA ASP A 75 -2.31 -11.22 -5.30
C ASP A 75 -1.07 -10.40 -4.94
N THR A 76 -1.26 -9.08 -4.84
CA THR A 76 -0.26 -8.17 -4.25
C THR A 76 -0.46 -8.07 -2.74
N ALA A 77 0.61 -7.71 -2.02
CA ALA A 77 0.54 -7.38 -0.60
C ALA A 77 -0.59 -6.38 -0.27
N ALA A 78 -0.81 -5.38 -1.13
CA ALA A 78 -1.86 -4.38 -0.93
C ALA A 78 -3.28 -4.99 -1.02
N THR A 79 -3.49 -5.93 -1.93
CA THR A 79 -4.77 -6.67 -2.07
C THR A 79 -5.01 -7.60 -0.90
N THR A 80 -4.02 -8.41 -0.49
CA THR A 80 -4.16 -9.33 0.65
C THR A 80 -4.56 -8.58 1.91
N HIS A 81 -3.84 -7.51 2.26
CA HIS A 81 -4.19 -6.65 3.39
C HIS A 81 -5.55 -5.95 3.25
N GLY A 82 -6.00 -5.68 2.03
CA GLY A 82 -7.32 -5.08 1.77
C GLY A 82 -8.48 -6.01 2.07
N VAL A 83 -8.28 -7.33 1.95
CA VAL A 83 -9.31 -8.36 2.17
C VAL A 83 -9.38 -8.80 3.63
N ASP A 84 -8.28 -8.75 4.38
CA ASP A 84 -8.18 -9.15 5.80
C ASP A 84 -8.84 -8.16 6.80
N ARG A 85 -9.78 -7.32 6.37
CA ARG A 85 -10.41 -6.26 7.20
C ARG A 85 -11.60 -6.72 8.02
#